data_AF-A0A536YXM2-F1
#
_entry.id   AF-A0A536YXM2-F1
#
_cell.length_a   1.000
_cell.length_b   1.000
_cell.length_c   1.000
_cell.angle_alpha   90.00
_cell.angle_beta   90.00
_cell.angle_gamma   90.00
#
_symmetry.space_group_name_H-M   'P 1'
#
loop_
_entity.id
_entity.type
_entity.pdbx_description
1 polymer ?
#
loop_
_entity_poly.entity_id
_entity_poly.type
_entity_poly.pdbx_seq_one_letter_code
_entity_poly.pdbx_strand_id
1 'polypeptide(L)'
;MRRAVIVFPGATLVQRDPAREFGALRDGAIDLAVGSATSWAAQVVELNLIALPWLVRDIDALDLLLHGEVAMRLSAAVLAAGVVPLAWTGDGFRELATRREVQLPADLTGLSLRVPSSPLLLETLQALGATPVSMNAADALTAQRRGTLDGEEISVAAYGTSRVYTAGFARLLVWQAHADALLFAINRAVWNRLSGADRELVLQAARDAAQQATAMARKLSDTAAVAEFSRQGARRGSHGIRPLGRDYRLRPRACR
;
A
#
# COMPACT_ATOMS: atom_id res chain seq x y z
N MET A 1 -20.93 5.00 -29.02
CA MET A 1 -19.78 5.79 -28.54
C MET A 1 -18.66 4.81 -28.18
N ARG A 2 -17.46 4.90 -28.77
CA ARG A 2 -16.32 4.07 -28.35
C ARG A 2 -15.83 4.60 -27.00
N ARG A 3 -15.78 3.76 -25.96
CA ARG A 3 -15.16 4.13 -24.68
C ARG A 3 -13.66 3.92 -24.79
N ALA A 4 -12.89 4.93 -24.43
CA ALA A 4 -11.44 4.87 -24.35
C ALA A 4 -11.01 5.27 -22.95
N VAL A 5 -10.08 4.51 -22.37
CA VAL A 5 -9.43 4.83 -21.09
C VAL A 5 -8.06 5.40 -21.42
N ILE A 6 -7.77 6.60 -20.90
CA ILE A 6 -6.45 7.22 -21.00
C ILE A 6 -5.80 7.11 -19.63
N VAL A 7 -4.62 6.49 -19.58
CA VAL A 7 -3.92 6.20 -18.32
C VAL A 7 -2.92 7.30 -18.01
N PHE A 8 -2.98 7.82 -16.78
CA PHE A 8 -2.08 8.83 -16.25
C PHE A 8 -1.34 8.28 -15.01
N PRO A 9 -0.15 7.68 -15.19
CA PRO A 9 0.55 7.00 -14.10
C PRO A 9 1.12 7.98 -13.06
N GLY A 10 1.49 7.44 -11.89
CA GLY A 10 2.21 8.19 -10.85
C GLY A 10 1.40 9.30 -10.19
N ALA A 11 0.08 9.11 -10.08
CA ALA A 11 -0.86 10.07 -9.49
C ALA A 11 -0.75 11.49 -10.11
N THR A 12 -0.37 11.59 -11.38
CA THR A 12 -0.09 12.88 -12.06
C THR A 12 -1.31 13.80 -12.14
N LEU A 13 -2.52 13.24 -12.22
CA LEU A 13 -3.77 14.00 -12.18
C LEU A 13 -4.08 14.65 -10.83
N VAL A 14 -3.40 14.22 -9.75
CA VAL A 14 -3.60 14.73 -8.39
C VAL A 14 -2.28 15.21 -7.77
N GLN A 15 -1.44 15.84 -8.59
CA GLN A 15 -0.18 16.45 -8.15
C GLN A 15 0.79 15.43 -7.51
N ARG A 16 0.77 14.18 -7.97
CA ARG A 16 1.61 13.07 -7.49
C ARG A 16 1.36 12.69 -6.03
N ASP A 17 0.19 13.03 -5.48
CA ASP A 17 -0.23 12.65 -4.12
C ASP A 17 -1.39 11.64 -4.16
N PRO A 18 -1.10 10.32 -3.99
CA PRO A 18 -2.13 9.27 -4.04
C PRO A 18 -3.28 9.47 -3.05
N ALA A 19 -3.06 10.13 -1.91
CA ALA A 19 -4.13 10.39 -0.94
C ALA A 19 -5.20 11.36 -1.46
N ARG A 20 -4.94 12.09 -2.56
CA ARG A 20 -5.91 13.00 -3.19
C ARG A 20 -6.78 12.31 -4.24
N GLU A 21 -6.42 11.10 -4.66
CA GLU A 21 -7.16 10.35 -5.70
C GLU A 21 -8.60 10.04 -5.28
N PHE A 22 -8.83 9.65 -4.03
CA PHE A 22 -10.19 9.35 -3.56
C PHE A 22 -11.12 10.56 -3.62
N GLY A 23 -10.63 11.73 -3.16
CA GLY A 23 -11.38 12.98 -3.26
C GLY A 23 -11.64 13.37 -4.71
N ALA A 24 -10.63 13.28 -5.56
CA ALA A 24 -10.77 13.56 -6.99
C ALA A 24 -11.78 12.61 -7.68
N LEU A 25 -11.77 11.32 -7.32
CA LEU A 25 -12.77 10.34 -7.77
C LEU A 25 -14.15 10.70 -7.29
N ARG A 26 -14.32 11.01 -6.00
CA ARG A 26 -15.61 11.35 -5.40
C ARG A 26 -16.22 12.59 -6.04
N ASP A 27 -15.40 13.60 -6.25
CA ASP A 27 -15.83 14.91 -6.75
C ASP A 27 -15.96 14.93 -8.29
N GLY A 28 -15.50 13.86 -8.98
CA GLY A 28 -15.60 13.71 -10.43
C GLY A 28 -14.54 14.48 -11.22
N ALA A 29 -13.44 14.88 -10.57
CA ALA A 29 -12.27 15.45 -11.23
C ALA A 29 -11.47 14.40 -12.02
N ILE A 30 -11.55 13.13 -11.60
CA ILE A 30 -11.04 11.97 -12.34
C ILE A 30 -12.11 10.88 -12.40
N ASP A 31 -12.13 10.12 -13.50
CA ASP A 31 -13.15 9.10 -13.73
C ASP A 31 -12.82 7.77 -13.05
N LEU A 32 -11.55 7.38 -13.07
CA LEU A 32 -11.03 6.08 -12.64
C LEU A 32 -9.72 6.26 -11.87
N ALA A 33 -9.48 5.44 -10.85
CA ALA A 33 -8.19 5.33 -10.20
C ALA A 33 -7.93 3.91 -9.70
N VAL A 34 -6.64 3.60 -9.52
CA VAL A 34 -6.16 2.41 -8.81
C VAL A 34 -5.37 2.91 -7.63
N GLY A 35 -6.03 3.02 -6.48
CA GLY A 35 -5.44 3.65 -5.30
C GLY A 35 -5.11 2.67 -4.20
N SER A 36 -4.11 3.01 -3.40
CA SER A 36 -3.72 2.26 -2.21
C SER A 36 -4.74 2.46 -1.09
N ALA A 37 -5.16 1.36 -0.46
CA ALA A 37 -6.04 1.36 0.70
C ALA A 37 -5.46 2.23 1.83
N THR A 38 -4.15 2.13 2.07
CA THR A 38 -3.48 2.94 3.11
C THR A 38 -3.48 4.43 2.82
N SER A 39 -3.40 4.81 1.54
CA SER A 39 -3.44 6.22 1.12
C SER A 39 -4.86 6.80 1.15
N TRP A 40 -5.88 5.98 0.84
CA TRP A 40 -7.29 6.39 0.88
C TRP A 40 -7.90 6.33 2.29
N ALA A 41 -7.20 5.72 3.26
CA ALA A 41 -7.70 5.54 4.61
C ALA A 41 -7.92 6.86 5.37
N ALA A 42 -7.32 7.96 4.93
CA ALA A 42 -7.63 9.30 5.46
C ALA A 42 -9.05 9.77 5.10
N GLN A 43 -9.67 9.22 4.04
CA GLN A 43 -11.04 9.52 3.64
C GLN A 43 -12.03 8.40 3.96
N VAL A 44 -11.56 7.15 4.05
CA VAL A 44 -12.35 5.96 4.40
C VAL A 44 -11.60 5.17 5.46
N VAL A 45 -11.85 5.50 6.74
CA VAL A 45 -11.05 5.01 7.88
C VAL A 45 -11.01 3.49 7.99
N GLU A 46 -12.07 2.80 7.54
CA GLU A 46 -12.17 1.34 7.55
C GLU A 46 -11.06 0.67 6.73
N LEU A 47 -10.52 1.36 5.72
CA LEU A 47 -9.42 0.85 4.89
C LEU A 47 -8.12 0.64 5.69
N ASN A 48 -7.96 1.30 6.84
CA ASN A 48 -6.85 1.06 7.75
C ASN A 48 -6.80 -0.39 8.25
N LEU A 49 -7.92 -1.12 8.23
CA LEU A 49 -7.99 -2.51 8.68
C LEU A 49 -6.91 -3.38 8.01
N ILE A 50 -6.71 -3.23 6.70
CA ILE A 50 -5.74 -4.03 5.92
C ILE A 50 -4.31 -3.82 6.43
N ALA A 51 -4.00 -2.59 6.82
CA ALA A 51 -2.66 -2.18 7.20
C ALA A 51 -2.44 -2.11 8.71
N LEU A 52 -3.37 -2.62 9.54
CA LEU A 52 -3.13 -2.70 10.98
C LEU A 52 -1.84 -3.48 11.27
N PRO A 53 -0.96 -2.97 12.16
CA PRO A 53 0.33 -3.59 12.44
C PRO A 53 0.22 -5.09 12.78
N TRP A 54 0.87 -5.93 11.96
CA TRP A 54 0.94 -7.39 12.05
C TRP A 54 -0.42 -8.12 12.06
N LEU A 55 -1.51 -7.49 11.57
CA LEU A 55 -2.80 -8.15 11.43
C LEU A 55 -2.75 -9.26 10.36
N VAL A 56 -2.23 -8.89 9.19
CA VAL A 56 -2.07 -9.80 8.05
C VAL A 56 -0.74 -10.54 8.20
N ARG A 57 -0.79 -11.87 8.28
CA ARG A 57 0.39 -12.70 8.60
C ARG A 57 1.27 -13.00 7.40
N ASP A 58 0.65 -13.19 6.24
CA ASP A 58 1.27 -13.63 5.01
C ASP A 58 0.39 -13.25 3.81
N ILE A 59 0.88 -13.50 2.60
CA ILE A 59 0.20 -13.16 1.35
C ILE A 59 -1.11 -13.95 1.20
N ASP A 60 -1.15 -15.22 1.62
CA ASP A 60 -2.36 -16.04 1.54
C ASP A 60 -3.47 -15.46 2.44
N ALA A 61 -3.11 -14.97 3.64
CA ALA A 61 -4.03 -14.27 4.52
C ALA A 61 -4.51 -12.94 3.93
N LEU A 62 -3.64 -12.21 3.21
CA LEU A 62 -4.04 -11.00 2.47
C LEU A 62 -5.07 -11.34 1.39
N ASP A 63 -4.82 -12.38 0.60
CA ASP A 63 -5.74 -12.81 -0.45
C ASP A 63 -7.11 -13.19 0.10
N LEU A 64 -7.14 -13.95 1.19
CA LEU A 64 -8.39 -14.34 1.87
C LEU A 64 -9.17 -13.12 2.36
N LEU A 65 -8.47 -12.10 2.89
CA LEU A 65 -9.09 -10.84 3.31
C LEU A 65 -9.72 -10.11 2.12
N LEU A 66 -8.99 -10.03 1.00
CA LEU A 66 -9.40 -9.29 -0.21
C LEU A 66 -10.47 -9.98 -1.06
N HIS A 67 -10.74 -11.27 -0.84
CA HIS A 67 -11.78 -12.03 -1.54
C HIS A 67 -12.92 -12.52 -0.63
N GLY A 68 -12.91 -12.13 0.65
CA GLY A 68 -13.89 -12.55 1.65
C GLY A 68 -14.92 -11.47 2.01
N GLU A 69 -15.65 -11.74 3.09
CA GLU A 69 -16.67 -10.82 3.64
C GLU A 69 -16.07 -9.46 4.05
N VAL A 70 -14.80 -9.46 4.50
CA VAL A 70 -14.10 -8.22 4.87
C VAL A 70 -13.99 -7.29 3.66
N ALA A 71 -13.54 -7.78 2.51
CA ALA A 71 -13.47 -6.99 1.28
C ALA A 71 -14.85 -6.43 0.87
N MET A 72 -15.93 -7.20 1.04
CA MET A 72 -17.29 -6.71 0.78
C MET A 72 -17.66 -5.54 1.70
N ARG A 73 -17.33 -5.62 2.99
CA ARG A 73 -17.58 -4.55 3.97
C ARG A 73 -16.75 -3.30 3.67
N LEU A 74 -15.47 -3.48 3.32
CA LEU A 74 -14.59 -2.37 2.92
C LEU A 74 -15.07 -1.70 1.63
N SER A 75 -15.48 -2.49 0.63
CA SER A 75 -16.11 -2.00 -0.59
C SER A 75 -17.41 -1.23 -0.29
N ALA A 76 -18.23 -1.71 0.65
CA ALA A 76 -19.44 -1.00 1.06
C ALA A 76 -19.12 0.35 1.73
N ALA A 77 -18.05 0.44 2.54
CA ALA A 77 -17.58 1.70 3.11
C ALA A 77 -17.10 2.68 2.03
N VAL A 78 -16.31 2.20 1.06
CA VAL A 78 -15.89 3.00 -0.11
C VAL A 78 -17.10 3.50 -0.91
N LEU A 79 -18.07 2.60 -1.14
CA LEU A 79 -19.32 2.96 -1.79
C LEU A 79 -20.06 4.03 -1.01
N ALA A 80 -20.26 3.86 0.30
CA ALA A 80 -20.93 4.85 1.16
C ALA A 80 -20.24 6.22 1.12
N ALA A 81 -18.91 6.23 1.04
CA ALA A 81 -18.09 7.44 0.94
C ALA A 81 -18.11 8.11 -0.46
N GLY A 82 -18.87 7.59 -1.43
CA GLY A 82 -19.18 8.28 -2.69
C GLY A 82 -18.46 7.74 -3.93
N VAL A 83 -17.63 6.70 -3.79
CA VAL A 83 -16.82 6.13 -4.88
C VAL A 83 -17.24 4.69 -5.13
N VAL A 84 -17.36 4.26 -6.39
CA VAL A 84 -17.79 2.88 -6.69
C VAL A 84 -16.57 1.96 -6.76
N PRO A 85 -16.43 0.97 -5.85
CA PRO A 85 -15.35 -0.02 -5.91
C PRO A 85 -15.60 -1.02 -7.06
N LEU A 86 -14.53 -1.42 -7.76
CA LEU A 86 -14.61 -2.36 -8.88
C LEU A 86 -13.91 -3.68 -8.58
N ALA A 87 -12.63 -3.64 -8.19
CA ALA A 87 -11.83 -4.85 -7.92
C ALA A 87 -10.66 -4.57 -6.98
N TRP A 88 -10.40 -5.49 -6.06
CA TRP A 88 -9.25 -5.48 -5.16
C TRP A 88 -8.06 -6.21 -5.78
N THR A 89 -6.85 -5.71 -5.54
CA THR A 89 -5.58 -6.39 -5.85
C THR A 89 -4.65 -6.33 -4.65
N GLY A 90 -3.93 -7.41 -4.36
CA GLY A 90 -2.90 -7.40 -3.32
C GLY A 90 -1.65 -6.65 -3.80
N ASP A 91 -1.11 -5.75 -2.98
CA ASP A 91 0.19 -5.09 -3.23
C ASP A 91 1.32 -5.72 -2.39
N GLY A 92 0.96 -6.59 -1.43
CA GLY A 92 1.89 -7.31 -0.58
C GLY A 92 2.20 -6.55 0.70
N PHE A 93 3.43 -6.72 1.19
CA PHE A 93 3.88 -6.11 2.44
C PHE A 93 4.70 -4.85 2.20
N ARG A 94 4.68 -4.00 3.23
CA ARG A 94 5.42 -2.77 3.31
C ARG A 94 6.54 -2.89 4.33
N GLU A 95 7.70 -2.38 3.95
CA GLU A 95 8.99 -2.61 4.58
C GLU A 95 9.72 -1.28 4.82
N LEU A 96 10.76 -1.31 5.64
CA LEU A 96 11.57 -0.12 5.90
C LEU A 96 12.85 -0.14 5.06
N ALA A 97 12.98 0.85 4.17
CA ALA A 97 14.18 1.09 3.39
C ALA A 97 14.99 2.23 4.00
N THR A 98 16.14 1.94 4.58
CA THR A 98 16.92 2.87 5.40
C THR A 98 18.35 3.05 4.89
N ARG A 99 19.00 4.15 5.28
CA ARG A 99 20.42 4.42 5.01
C ARG A 99 21.33 3.53 5.84
N ARG A 100 20.98 3.37 7.12
CA ARG A 100 21.70 2.55 8.09
C ARG A 100 20.92 1.29 8.41
N GLU A 101 21.60 0.32 8.99
CA GLU A 101 20.95 -0.92 9.42
C GLU A 101 20.01 -0.68 10.61
N VAL A 102 18.86 -1.36 10.58
CA VAL A 102 17.85 -1.39 11.63
C VAL A 102 17.53 -2.86 11.85
N GLN A 103 17.66 -3.35 13.09
CA GLN A 103 17.38 -4.75 13.44
C GLN A 103 16.35 -4.87 14.57
N LEU A 104 16.31 -3.89 15.47
CA LEU A 104 15.46 -3.89 16.66
C LEU A 104 14.62 -2.60 16.72
N PRO A 105 13.47 -2.61 17.43
CA PRO A 105 12.67 -1.39 17.62
C PRO A 105 13.47 -0.19 18.13
N ALA A 106 14.44 -0.40 19.03
CA ALA A 106 15.27 0.66 19.58
C ALA A 106 16.07 1.42 18.50
N ASP A 107 16.43 0.75 17.39
CA ASP A 107 17.20 1.34 16.29
C ASP A 107 16.39 2.39 15.50
N LEU A 108 15.06 2.37 15.62
CA LEU A 108 14.14 3.34 15.01
C LEU A 108 14.12 4.67 15.74
N THR A 109 14.58 4.73 16.99
CA THR A 109 14.51 5.93 17.83
C THR A 109 15.19 7.11 17.14
N GLY A 110 14.42 8.17 16.91
CA GLY A 110 14.88 9.42 16.30
C GLY A 110 15.13 9.37 14.79
N LEU A 111 14.94 8.22 14.11
CA LEU A 111 15.12 8.15 12.66
C LEU A 111 14.06 8.98 11.94
N SER A 112 14.50 9.86 11.05
CA SER A 112 13.61 10.62 10.17
C SER A 112 13.15 9.74 9.01
N LEU A 113 11.94 9.19 9.09
CA LEU A 113 11.42 8.22 8.12
C LEU A 113 10.30 8.83 7.28
N ARG A 114 10.40 8.79 5.95
CA ARG A 114 9.28 9.17 5.12
C ARG A 114 8.18 8.11 5.20
N VAL A 115 6.94 8.56 5.35
CA VAL A 115 5.74 7.75 5.13
C VAL A 115 4.92 8.34 3.98
N PRO A 116 4.21 7.51 3.18
CA PRO A 116 3.14 8.05 2.34
C PRO A 116 2.04 8.64 3.23
N SER A 117 1.16 9.43 2.63
CA SER A 117 0.02 10.07 3.30
C SER A 117 -0.94 9.04 3.92
N SER A 118 -0.59 8.54 5.10
CA SER A 118 -1.30 7.52 5.85
C SER A 118 -1.14 7.78 7.35
N PRO A 119 -2.21 8.19 8.06
CA PRO A 119 -2.16 8.43 9.50
C PRO A 119 -1.70 7.19 10.28
N LEU A 120 -2.14 6.00 9.89
CA LEU A 120 -1.80 4.75 10.57
C LEU A 120 -0.30 4.43 10.52
N LEU A 121 0.34 4.59 9.36
CA LEU A 121 1.78 4.33 9.21
C LEU A 121 2.60 5.35 10.01
N LEU A 122 2.16 6.62 10.00
CA LEU A 122 2.75 7.68 10.79
C LEU A 122 2.66 7.36 12.29
N GLU A 123 1.47 7.04 12.79
CA GLU A 123 1.25 6.70 14.20
C GLU A 123 2.05 5.45 14.62
N THR A 124 2.11 4.44 13.76
CA THR A 124 2.86 3.20 14.05
C THR A 124 4.35 3.49 14.23
N LEU A 125 4.96 4.25 13.30
CA LEU A 125 6.39 4.57 13.39
C LEU A 125 6.70 5.54 14.54
N GLN A 126 5.81 6.49 14.81
CA GLN A 126 5.93 7.37 15.96
C GLN A 126 5.85 6.60 17.28
N ALA A 127 4.94 5.63 17.39
CA ALA A 127 4.83 4.75 18.56
C ALA A 127 6.08 3.88 18.76
N LEU A 128 6.83 3.59 17.70
CA LEU A 128 8.12 2.90 17.74
C LEU A 128 9.32 3.83 17.97
N GLY A 129 9.08 5.11 18.23
CA GLY A 129 10.12 6.10 18.58
C GLY A 129 10.78 6.80 17.39
N ALA A 130 10.37 6.51 16.16
CA ALA A 130 10.88 7.23 14.99
C ALA A 130 10.28 8.65 14.90
N THR A 131 10.84 9.44 13.99
CA THR A 131 10.34 10.79 13.62
C THR A 131 9.75 10.72 12.20
N PRO A 132 8.56 10.15 11.99
CA PRO A 132 8.00 10.00 10.66
C PRO A 132 7.60 11.35 10.05
N VAL A 133 7.81 11.49 8.74
CA VAL A 133 7.43 12.69 7.96
C VAL A 133 6.57 12.25 6.77
N SER A 134 5.33 12.76 6.71
CA SER A 134 4.42 12.48 5.60
C SER A 134 4.74 13.36 4.39
N MET A 135 5.03 12.75 3.25
CA MET A 135 5.21 13.46 1.96
C MET A 135 5.03 12.53 0.76
N ASN A 136 4.79 13.09 -0.42
CA ASN A 136 4.72 12.30 -1.65
C ASN A 136 6.12 11.75 -2.04
N ALA A 137 6.15 10.75 -2.93
CA ALA A 137 7.38 10.08 -3.33
C ALA A 137 8.36 11.00 -4.10
N ALA A 138 7.87 12.00 -4.83
CA ALA A 138 8.72 12.92 -5.58
C ALA A 138 9.50 13.87 -4.66
N ASP A 139 8.83 14.38 -3.63
CA ASP A 139 9.42 15.21 -2.58
C ASP A 139 10.37 14.37 -1.72
N ALA A 140 9.98 13.12 -1.39
CA ALA A 140 10.81 12.16 -0.66
C ALA A 140 12.15 11.92 -1.36
N LEU A 141 12.15 11.69 -2.68
CA LEU A 141 13.38 11.50 -3.45
C LEU A 141 14.30 12.74 -3.41
N THR A 142 13.71 13.94 -3.38
CA THR A 142 14.48 15.18 -3.26
C THR A 142 15.06 15.34 -1.85
N ALA A 143 14.28 15.07 -0.81
CA ALA A 143 14.72 15.07 0.59
C ALA A 143 15.82 14.01 0.83
N GLN A 144 15.65 12.81 0.27
CA GLN A 144 16.65 11.73 0.31
C GLN A 144 17.98 12.16 -0.29
N ARG A 145 17.97 12.78 -1.49
CA ARG A 145 19.20 13.29 -2.13
C ARG A 145 19.90 14.38 -1.31
N ARG A 146 19.14 15.18 -0.56
CA ARG A 146 19.67 16.19 0.36
C ARG A 146 20.15 15.60 1.69
N GLY A 147 19.86 14.33 1.96
CA GLY A 147 20.24 13.65 3.19
C GLY A 147 19.39 14.03 4.41
N THR A 148 18.18 14.57 4.22
CA THR A 148 17.31 15.00 5.31
C THR A 148 16.38 13.90 5.83
N LEU A 149 16.46 12.70 5.25
CA LEU A 149 15.70 11.51 5.62
C LEU A 149 16.68 10.34 5.84
N ASP A 150 16.42 9.56 6.87
CA ASP A 150 17.15 8.34 7.21
C ASP A 150 16.59 7.10 6.52
N GLY A 151 15.37 7.18 6.00
CA GLY A 151 14.72 6.09 5.28
C GLY A 151 13.29 6.40 4.87
N GLU A 152 12.61 5.37 4.40
CA GLU A 152 11.24 5.40 3.95
C GLU A 152 10.52 4.08 4.23
N GLU A 153 9.24 4.19 4.58
CA GLU A 153 8.28 3.09 4.61
C GLU A 153 7.67 2.90 3.21
N ILE A 154 7.85 1.72 2.63
CA ILE A 154 7.58 1.46 1.21
C ILE A 154 7.19 0.00 0.93
N SER A 155 6.29 -0.25 -0.03
CA SER A 155 6.00 -1.62 -0.48
C SER A 155 7.19 -2.22 -1.24
N VAL A 156 7.35 -3.54 -1.19
CA VAL A 156 8.46 -4.22 -1.89
C VAL A 156 8.41 -3.97 -3.40
N ALA A 157 7.20 -3.94 -3.98
CA ALA A 157 7.00 -3.61 -5.40
C ALA A 157 7.42 -2.16 -5.72
N ALA A 158 7.06 -1.19 -4.88
CA ALA A 158 7.46 0.19 -5.04
C ALA A 158 8.97 0.38 -4.84
N TYR A 159 9.60 -0.35 -3.91
CA TYR A 159 11.05 -0.32 -3.70
C TYR A 159 11.82 -0.77 -4.94
N GLY A 160 11.36 -1.86 -5.58
CA GLY A 160 11.97 -2.36 -6.81
C GLY A 160 11.83 -1.42 -8.01
N THR A 161 10.67 -0.80 -8.18
CA THR A 161 10.39 0.09 -9.32
C THR A 161 10.98 1.48 -9.18
N SER A 162 10.96 2.06 -7.97
CA SER A 162 11.53 3.39 -7.68
C SER A 162 13.04 3.40 -7.57
N ARG A 163 13.65 2.25 -7.25
CA ARG A 163 15.09 2.06 -7.08
C ARG A 163 15.72 2.99 -6.03
N VAL A 164 15.01 3.31 -4.95
CA VAL A 164 15.49 4.20 -3.87
C VAL A 164 16.79 3.73 -3.22
N TYR A 165 17.15 2.45 -3.35
CA TYR A 165 18.45 1.91 -2.95
C TYR A 165 19.64 2.57 -3.66
N THR A 166 19.45 3.02 -4.91
CA THR A 166 20.49 3.75 -5.66
C THR A 166 20.77 5.14 -5.10
N ALA A 167 19.82 5.71 -4.35
CA ALA A 167 19.93 7.00 -3.67
C ALA A 167 20.27 6.85 -2.18
N GLY A 168 20.70 5.66 -1.75
CA GLY A 168 21.28 5.41 -0.43
C GLY A 168 20.35 4.73 0.58
N PHE A 169 19.07 4.50 0.28
CA PHE A 169 18.16 3.70 1.12
C PHE A 169 18.31 2.21 0.81
N ALA A 170 19.54 1.72 0.92
CA ALA A 170 19.89 0.39 0.46
C ALA A 170 19.63 -0.70 1.52
N ARG A 171 19.38 -0.35 2.78
CA ARG A 171 19.13 -1.32 3.85
C ARG A 171 17.64 -1.59 3.94
N LEU A 172 17.20 -2.78 3.53
CA LEU A 172 15.79 -3.17 3.57
C LEU A 172 15.53 -4.07 4.78
N LEU A 173 14.87 -3.52 5.80
CA LEU A 173 14.35 -4.29 6.91
C LEU A 173 12.99 -4.89 6.52
N VAL A 174 12.98 -6.21 6.34
CA VAL A 174 11.77 -6.98 6.09
C VAL A 174 11.11 -7.32 7.42
N TRP A 175 10.17 -6.48 7.86
CA TRP A 175 9.46 -6.58 9.15
C TRP A 175 8.00 -7.00 9.02
N GLN A 176 7.43 -6.92 7.80
CA GLN A 176 6.05 -7.28 7.48
C GLN A 176 5.01 -6.71 8.45
N ALA A 177 5.24 -5.48 8.94
CA ALA A 177 4.32 -4.85 9.88
C ALA A 177 3.00 -4.47 9.21
N HIS A 178 3.03 -4.02 7.95
CA HIS A 178 1.85 -3.55 7.24
C HIS A 178 1.69 -4.31 5.92
N ALA A 179 0.47 -4.77 5.66
CA ALA A 179 0.07 -5.17 4.32
C ALA A 179 -0.59 -3.98 3.60
N ASP A 180 -0.56 -3.99 2.28
CA ASP A 180 -1.29 -3.03 1.45
C ASP A 180 -2.07 -3.75 0.35
N ALA A 181 -3.12 -3.08 -0.10
CA ALA A 181 -3.95 -3.53 -1.21
C ALA A 181 -4.34 -2.32 -2.04
N LEU A 182 -4.48 -2.52 -3.35
CA LEU A 182 -4.99 -1.48 -4.24
C LEU A 182 -6.45 -1.78 -4.61
N LEU A 183 -7.21 -0.73 -4.84
CA LEU A 183 -8.60 -0.79 -5.26
C LEU A 183 -8.76 -0.08 -6.60
N PHE A 184 -9.19 -0.83 -7.61
CA PHE A 184 -9.75 -0.26 -8.82
C PHE A 184 -11.10 0.36 -8.45
N ALA A 185 -11.27 1.65 -8.76
CA ALA A 185 -12.50 2.36 -8.44
C ALA A 185 -12.87 3.35 -9.54
N ILE A 186 -14.16 3.67 -9.60
CA ILE A 186 -14.75 4.59 -10.58
C ILE A 186 -15.61 5.63 -9.88
N ASN A 187 -15.61 6.85 -10.42
CA ASN A 187 -16.53 7.89 -10.01
C ASN A 187 -17.99 7.42 -10.14
N ARG A 188 -18.82 7.74 -9.14
CA ARG A 188 -20.21 7.29 -9.09
C ARG A 188 -21.07 7.85 -10.24
N ALA A 189 -20.90 9.10 -10.63
CA ALA A 189 -21.67 9.69 -11.72
C ALA A 189 -21.32 9.04 -13.06
N VAL A 190 -20.03 8.75 -13.30
CA VAL A 190 -19.57 8.00 -14.48
C VAL A 190 -20.19 6.60 -14.49
N TRP A 191 -20.10 5.86 -13.38
CA TRP A 191 -20.70 4.54 -13.22
C TRP A 191 -22.21 4.54 -13.52
N ASN A 192 -22.92 5.53 -13.01
CA ASN A 192 -24.37 5.66 -13.18
C ASN A 192 -24.77 5.92 -14.64
N ARG A 193 -23.90 6.53 -15.46
CA ARG A 193 -24.13 6.76 -16.89
C ARG A 193 -23.85 5.54 -17.77
N LEU A 194 -23.17 4.51 -17.24
CA LEU A 194 -22.91 3.28 -17.98
C LEU A 194 -24.20 2.44 -18.12
N SER A 195 -24.39 1.82 -19.28
CA SER A 195 -25.44 0.81 -19.45
C SER A 195 -25.12 -0.45 -18.64
N GLY A 196 -26.10 -1.33 -18.45
CA GLY A 196 -25.87 -2.60 -17.76
C GLY A 196 -24.75 -3.44 -18.39
N ALA A 197 -24.75 -3.57 -19.73
CA ALA A 197 -23.71 -4.29 -20.46
C ALA A 197 -22.32 -3.67 -20.27
N ASP A 198 -22.26 -2.35 -20.19
CA ASP A 198 -20.99 -1.63 -20.04
C ASP A 198 -20.45 -1.67 -18.62
N ARG A 199 -21.33 -1.67 -17.62
CA ARG A 199 -20.96 -1.92 -16.22
C ARG A 199 -20.32 -3.28 -16.07
N GLU A 200 -20.90 -4.31 -16.70
CA GLU A 200 -20.34 -5.66 -16.68
C GLU A 200 -18.97 -5.72 -17.35
N LEU A 201 -18.80 -5.09 -18.52
CA LEU A 201 -17.51 -5.01 -19.20
C LEU A 201 -16.44 -4.31 -18.36
N VAL A 202 -16.79 -3.20 -17.69
CA VAL A 202 -15.86 -2.48 -16.81
C VAL A 202 -15.49 -3.31 -15.58
N LEU A 203 -16.45 -4.00 -14.96
CA LEU A 203 -16.18 -4.89 -13.83
C LEU A 203 -15.27 -6.05 -14.23
N GLN A 204 -15.54 -6.68 -15.37
CA GLN A 204 -14.70 -7.78 -15.86
C GLN A 204 -13.28 -7.30 -16.15
N ALA A 205 -13.12 -6.17 -16.84
CA ALA A 205 -11.81 -5.60 -17.12
C ALA A 205 -11.05 -5.23 -15.83
N ALA A 206 -11.74 -4.70 -14.82
CA ALA A 206 -11.12 -4.40 -13.52
C ALA A 206 -10.68 -5.67 -12.78
N ARG A 207 -11.48 -6.75 -12.81
CA ARG A 207 -11.12 -8.05 -12.21
C ARG A 207 -9.92 -8.67 -12.90
N ASP A 208 -9.90 -8.67 -14.24
CA ASP A 208 -8.78 -9.21 -15.03
C ASP A 208 -7.49 -8.43 -14.74
N ALA A 209 -7.57 -7.09 -14.71
CA ALA A 209 -6.45 -6.22 -14.38
C ALA A 209 -5.96 -6.44 -12.93
N ALA A 210 -6.88 -6.61 -11.97
CA ALA A 210 -6.54 -6.87 -10.58
C ALA A 210 -5.83 -8.22 -10.39
N GLN A 211 -6.26 -9.27 -11.10
CA GLN A 211 -5.59 -10.56 -11.09
C GLN A 211 -4.17 -10.47 -11.66
N GLN A 212 -4.00 -9.74 -12.78
CA GLN A 212 -2.68 -9.50 -13.36
C GLN A 212 -1.78 -8.70 -12.41
N ALA A 213 -2.30 -7.64 -11.79
CA ALA A 213 -1.57 -6.82 -10.84
C ALA A 213 -1.13 -7.62 -9.61
N THR A 214 -2.01 -8.46 -9.06
CA THR A 214 -1.68 -9.36 -7.94
C THR A 214 -0.55 -10.32 -8.32
N ALA A 215 -0.59 -10.92 -9.51
CA ALA A 215 0.47 -11.81 -9.98
C ALA A 215 1.82 -11.08 -10.12
N MET A 216 1.80 -9.83 -10.62
CA MET A 216 3.01 -9.00 -10.72
C MET A 216 3.57 -8.62 -9.34
N ALA A 217 2.70 -8.19 -8.41
CA ALA A 217 3.10 -7.82 -7.05
C ALA A 217 3.73 -9.01 -6.31
N ARG A 218 3.17 -10.22 -6.45
CA ARG A 218 3.77 -11.45 -5.89
C ARG A 218 5.15 -11.73 -6.46
N LYS A 219 5.33 -11.60 -7.78
CA LYS A 219 6.63 -11.79 -8.42
C LYS A 219 7.68 -10.80 -7.90
N LEU A 220 7.29 -9.55 -7.65
CA LEU A 220 8.18 -8.52 -7.11
C LEU A 220 8.45 -8.69 -5.61
N SER A 221 7.53 -9.29 -4.88
CA SER A 221 7.63 -9.53 -3.43
C SER A 221 8.28 -10.86 -3.08
N ASP A 222 8.53 -11.73 -4.05
CA ASP A 222 9.22 -13.00 -3.86
C ASP A 222 10.67 -12.76 -3.38
N THR A 223 11.14 -13.67 -2.53
CA THR A 223 12.53 -13.78 -2.07
C THR A 223 13.55 -13.69 -3.21
N ALA A 224 13.25 -14.22 -4.39
CA ALA A 224 14.09 -14.10 -5.57
C ALA A 224 14.21 -12.65 -6.08
N ALA A 225 13.14 -11.85 -6.02
CA ALA A 225 13.17 -10.44 -6.37
C ALA A 225 13.90 -9.58 -5.32
N VAL A 226 13.75 -9.92 -4.03
CA VAL A 226 14.55 -9.29 -2.96
C VAL A 226 16.05 -9.61 -3.11
N ALA A 227 16.38 -10.83 -3.55
CA ALA A 227 17.75 -11.20 -3.91
C ALA A 227 18.25 -10.42 -5.14
N GLU A 228 17.39 -10.15 -6.12
CA GLU A 228 17.71 -9.29 -7.26
C GLU A 228 18.04 -7.86 -6.83
N PHE A 229 17.24 -7.26 -5.95
CA PHE A 229 17.56 -5.94 -5.40
C PHE A 229 18.93 -5.96 -4.72
N SER A 230 19.28 -7.08 -4.07
CA SER A 230 20.58 -7.24 -3.42
C SER A 230 21.74 -7.25 -4.42
N ARG A 231 21.57 -7.89 -5.59
CA ARG A 231 22.54 -7.80 -6.70
C ARG A 231 22.71 -6.37 -7.22
N GLN A 232 21.67 -5.55 -7.09
CA GLN A 232 21.67 -4.16 -7.54
C GLN A 232 22.06 -3.14 -6.46
N GLY A 233 22.52 -3.61 -5.31
CA GLY A 233 23.09 -2.76 -4.25
C GLY A 233 22.24 -2.64 -2.99
N ALA A 234 21.03 -3.20 -2.96
CA ALA A 234 20.28 -3.34 -1.71
C ALA A 234 20.94 -4.38 -0.78
N ARG A 235 20.61 -4.32 0.51
CA ARG A 235 21.05 -5.28 1.52
C ARG A 235 19.88 -5.53 2.46
N ARG A 236 19.42 -6.78 2.51
CA ARG A 236 18.40 -7.20 3.46
C ARG A 236 18.98 -7.16 4.89
N GLY A 237 18.22 -6.63 5.84
CA GLY A 237 18.54 -6.72 7.26
C GLY A 237 18.60 -8.18 7.73
N SER A 238 19.47 -8.47 8.69
CA SER A 238 19.72 -9.84 9.16
C SER A 238 18.59 -10.41 10.03
N HIS A 239 17.80 -9.54 10.69
CA HIS A 239 16.73 -9.90 11.62
C HIS A 239 15.55 -8.92 11.49
N GLY A 240 14.31 -9.43 11.57
CA GLY A 240 13.09 -8.63 11.48
C GLY A 240 12.56 -8.22 12.85
N ILE A 241 12.00 -7.01 12.96
CA ILE A 241 11.24 -6.58 14.13
C ILE A 241 9.97 -7.44 14.23
N ARG A 242 9.85 -8.24 15.29
CA ARG A 242 8.62 -8.99 15.62
C ARG A 242 7.88 -8.26 16.74
N PRO A 243 6.54 -8.37 16.81
CA PRO A 243 5.77 -7.78 17.89
C PRO A 243 6.32 -8.25 19.25
N LEU A 244 6.48 -7.31 20.18
CA LEU A 244 6.94 -7.59 21.54
C LEU A 244 5.92 -8.51 22.23
N GLY A 245 6.25 -9.80 22.34
CA GLY A 245 5.78 -10.66 23.41
C GLY A 245 4.36 -11.25 23.35
N ARG A 246 3.84 -11.70 22.19
CA ARG A 246 2.69 -12.63 22.19
C ARG A 246 2.82 -13.76 21.17
N ASP A 247 2.93 -14.97 21.70
CA ASP A 247 2.68 -16.23 21.02
C ASP A 247 1.22 -16.21 20.51
N TYR A 248 0.98 -15.91 19.23
CA TYR A 248 -0.34 -15.95 18.59
C TYR A 248 -0.83 -17.40 18.36
N ARG A 249 -0.62 -18.30 19.32
CA ARG A 249 -1.41 -19.53 19.39
C ARG A 249 -2.80 -19.10 19.84
N LEU A 250 -3.72 -18.98 18.89
CA LEU A 250 -5.15 -19.00 19.17
C LEU A 250 -5.42 -20.28 19.97
N ARG A 251 -5.42 -20.18 21.31
CA ARG A 251 -5.99 -21.24 22.13
C ARG A 251 -7.45 -21.28 21.75
N PRO A 252 -7.99 -22.41 21.26
CA PRO A 252 -9.40 -22.50 20.97
C PRO A 252 -10.13 -22.22 22.28
N ARG A 253 -10.82 -21.08 22.37
CA ARG A 253 -11.82 -20.91 23.41
C ARG A 253 -12.90 -21.90 23.06
N ALA A 254 -12.95 -23.00 23.81
CA ALA A 254 -14.08 -23.88 23.79
C ALA A 254 -15.32 -23.02 24.08
N CYS A 255 -16.23 -22.95 23.11
CA CYS A 255 -17.58 -22.50 23.36
C CYS A 255 -18.16 -23.40 24.46
N ARG A 256 -18.59 -22.78 25.56
CA ARG A 256 -19.60 -23.29 26.48
C ARG A 256 -20.70 -22.24 26.58
#